data_AF-A0A0D0REA1-F1
#
_entry.id   AF-A0A0D0REA1-F1
#
_cell.length_a   1.000
_cell.length_b   1.000
_cell.length_c   1.000
_cell.angle_alpha   90.00
_cell.angle_beta   90.00
_cell.angle_gamma   90.00
#
_symmetry.space_group_name_H-M   'P 1'
#
loop_
_entity.id
_entity.type
_entity.pdbx_description
1 polymer ?
#
loop_
_entity_poly.entity_id
_entity_poly.type
_entity_poly.pdbx_seq_one_letter_code
_entity_poly.pdbx_strand_id
1 'polypeptide(L)'
;MYLNKNTVKLICELEYLVGKQCYNPKSYDGWKKKEGCSFRYPITFYEKSTDKNPRKIGWNITECSDDFSPKLVETMKYQFGSNHLFIGKGLTDVLEFLENRYGINFEELEEGKNQ
;
A
#
# COMPACT_ATOMS: atom_id res chain seq x y z
N MET A 1 14.58 5.06 4.94
CA MET A 1 14.56 3.83 4.11
C MET A 1 14.82 4.14 2.63
N TYR A 2 15.70 3.38 1.99
CA TYR A 2 15.93 3.46 0.55
C TYR A 2 14.84 2.71 -0.24
N LEU A 3 14.38 3.30 -1.35
CA LEU A 3 13.33 2.73 -2.19
C LEU A 3 13.92 2.08 -3.45
N ASN A 4 13.79 0.77 -3.54
CA ASN A 4 14.17 -0.05 -4.68
C ASN A 4 13.04 -1.04 -5.02
N LYS A 5 13.23 -1.93 -5.99
CA LYS A 5 12.18 -2.87 -6.40
C LYS A 5 11.72 -3.81 -5.25
N ASN A 6 12.65 -4.26 -4.41
CA ASN A 6 12.34 -5.17 -3.31
C ASN A 6 11.61 -4.46 -2.17
N THR A 7 12.07 -3.27 -1.77
CA THR A 7 11.41 -2.50 -0.71
C THR A 7 10.04 -1.97 -1.16
N VAL A 8 9.81 -1.75 -2.45
CA VAL A 8 8.47 -1.47 -3.02
C VAL A 8 7.52 -2.66 -2.86
N LYS A 9 7.99 -3.90 -3.09
CA LYS A 9 7.19 -5.11 -2.87
C LYS A 9 6.81 -5.25 -1.39
N LEU A 10 7.77 -5.05 -0.49
CA LEU A 10 7.52 -5.02 0.95
C LEU A 10 6.43 -4.00 1.31
N ILE A 11 6.51 -2.77 0.78
CA ILE A 11 5.48 -1.74 1.00
C ILE A 11 4.11 -2.19 0.46
N CYS A 12 4.06 -2.83 -0.71
CA CYS A 12 2.80 -3.36 -1.26
C CYS A 12 2.18 -4.45 -0.37
N GLU A 13 3.01 -5.33 0.18
CA GLU A 13 2.55 -6.35 1.12
C GLU A 13 2.01 -5.72 2.41
N LEU A 14 2.74 -4.77 2.99
CA LEU A 14 2.32 -4.05 4.19
C LEU A 14 1.05 -3.23 3.95
N GLU A 15 0.93 -2.58 2.79
CA GLU A 15 -0.28 -1.89 2.37
C GLU A 15 -1.46 -2.85 2.34
N TYR A 16 -1.29 -4.04 1.74
CA TYR A 16 -2.38 -5.01 1.69
C TYR A 16 -2.77 -5.50 3.07
N LEU A 17 -1.79 -5.73 3.96
CA LEU A 17 -2.03 -6.10 5.36
C LEU A 17 -2.85 -5.04 6.11
N VAL A 18 -2.57 -3.75 5.89
CA VAL A 18 -3.30 -2.64 6.49
C VAL A 18 -4.67 -2.47 5.83
N GLY A 19 -4.72 -2.39 4.50
CA GLY A 19 -5.94 -2.13 3.73
C GLY A 19 -7.02 -3.19 3.88
N LYS A 20 -6.63 -4.46 4.05
CA LYS A 20 -7.60 -5.55 4.30
C LYS A 20 -8.30 -5.46 5.66
N GLN A 21 -7.84 -4.58 6.57
CA GLN A 21 -8.50 -4.32 7.86
C GLN A 21 -9.63 -3.28 7.76
N CYS A 22 -9.94 -2.76 6.57
CA CYS A 22 -11.09 -1.88 6.40
C CYS A 22 -12.42 -2.64 6.53
N TYR A 23 -13.29 -2.15 7.40
CA TYR A 23 -14.64 -2.66 7.61
C TYR A 23 -15.64 -1.51 7.53
N ASN A 24 -16.71 -1.71 6.75
CA ASN A 24 -17.80 -0.75 6.68
C ASN A 24 -19.04 -1.36 7.34
N PRO A 25 -19.43 -0.96 8.57
CA PRO A 25 -20.61 -1.49 9.24
C PRO A 25 -21.93 -1.13 8.55
N LYS A 26 -21.91 -0.15 7.63
CA LYS A 26 -23.08 0.33 6.89
C LYS A 26 -23.15 -0.20 5.45
N SER A 27 -22.22 -1.06 5.04
CA SER A 27 -22.32 -1.72 3.73
C SER A 27 -23.25 -2.93 3.82
N TYR A 28 -24.11 -3.12 2.83
CA TYR A 28 -25.01 -4.26 2.78
C TYR A 28 -24.49 -5.34 1.81
N ASP A 29 -24.26 -6.55 2.30
CA ASP A 29 -24.02 -7.73 1.47
C ASP A 29 -25.39 -8.29 1.04
N GLY A 30 -25.80 -7.98 -0.20
CA GLY A 30 -27.07 -8.43 -0.76
C GLY A 30 -27.17 -9.94 -0.98
N TRP A 31 -26.05 -10.66 -1.08
CA TRP A 31 -26.03 -12.11 -1.23
C TRP A 31 -26.27 -12.81 0.10
N LYS A 32 -25.61 -12.34 1.16
CA LYS A 32 -25.74 -12.91 2.51
C LYS A 32 -26.84 -12.27 3.35
N LYS A 33 -27.46 -11.20 2.85
CA LYS A 33 -28.46 -10.37 3.54
C LYS A 33 -27.97 -9.89 4.91
N LYS A 34 -26.72 -9.41 4.98
CA LYS A 34 -26.08 -8.94 6.21
C LYS A 34 -25.55 -7.53 6.05
N GLU A 35 -25.76 -6.72 7.08
CA GLU A 35 -25.08 -5.44 7.26
C GLU A 35 -23.64 -5.68 7.71
N GLY A 36 -22.75 -4.84 7.22
CA GLY A 36 -21.33 -4.90 7.54
C GLY A 36 -20.54 -5.85 6.66
N CYS A 37 -19.62 -5.30 5.85
CA CYS A 37 -18.71 -6.09 5.04
C CYS A 37 -17.27 -5.57 5.16
N SER A 38 -16.31 -6.48 5.13
CA SER A 38 -14.90 -6.13 4.90
C SER A 38 -14.80 -5.52 3.51
N PHE A 39 -14.55 -4.22 3.45
CA PHE A 39 -14.50 -3.46 2.22
C PHE A 39 -13.20 -2.67 2.19
N ARG A 40 -12.21 -3.22 1.49
CA ARG A 40 -10.95 -2.52 1.25
C ARG A 40 -11.24 -1.33 0.34
N TYR A 41 -10.78 -0.15 0.76
CA TYR A 41 -10.81 1.02 -0.12
C TYR A 41 -9.80 0.83 -1.25
N PRO A 42 -10.16 1.17 -2.49
CA PRO A 42 -9.23 1.05 -3.60
C PRO A 42 -8.06 2.00 -3.37
N ILE A 43 -6.85 1.46 -3.47
CA ILE A 43 -5.65 2.29 -3.47
C ILE A 43 -5.55 3.03 -4.79
N THR A 44 -5.26 4.31 -4.72
CA THR A 44 -5.09 5.21 -5.86
C THR A 44 -3.63 5.63 -5.94
N PHE A 45 -3.03 5.58 -7.13
CA PHE A 45 -1.64 5.97 -7.34
C PHE A 45 -1.41 6.46 -8.76
N TYR A 46 -0.25 7.07 -8.99
CA TYR A 46 0.23 7.51 -10.29
C TYR A 46 1.56 6.81 -10.58
N GLU A 47 1.75 6.33 -11.81
CA GLU A 47 3.00 5.66 -12.19
C GLU A 47 4.17 6.66 -12.22
N LYS A 48 3.86 7.90 -12.62
CA LYS A 48 4.73 9.07 -12.53
C LYS A 48 3.96 10.22 -11.91
N SER A 49 4.61 11.06 -11.11
CA SER A 49 3.97 12.24 -10.49
C SER A 49 3.37 13.23 -11.50
N THR A 50 3.80 13.18 -12.75
CA THR A 50 3.30 14.01 -13.85
C THR A 50 2.06 13.44 -14.54
N ASP A 51 1.64 12.22 -14.20
CA ASP A 51 0.52 11.57 -14.86
C ASP A 51 -0.79 12.27 -14.52
N LYS A 52 -1.64 12.44 -15.54
CA LYS A 52 -2.95 13.10 -15.38
C LYS A 52 -4.03 12.16 -14.85
N ASN A 53 -3.89 10.86 -15.11
CA ASN A 53 -4.89 9.86 -14.79
C ASN A 53 -4.36 8.89 -13.74
N PRO A 54 -4.93 8.85 -12.52
CA PRO A 54 -4.53 7.88 -11.52
C PRO A 54 -5.04 6.48 -11.85
N ARG A 55 -4.26 5.47 -11.48
CA ARG A 55 -4.69 4.07 -11.43
C ARG A 55 -5.35 3.77 -10.10
N LYS A 56 -6.27 2.80 -10.10
CA LYS A 56 -6.96 2.33 -8.89
C LYS A 56 -6.91 0.81 -8.81
N ILE A 57 -6.59 0.27 -7.64
CA ILE A 57 -6.58 -1.18 -7.38
C ILE A 57 -7.45 -1.49 -6.16
N GLY A 58 -8.51 -2.25 -6.38
CA GLY A 58 -9.43 -2.68 -5.32
C GLY A 58 -9.02 -4.00 -4.64
N TRP A 59 -8.25 -4.83 -5.32
CA TRP A 59 -7.81 -6.16 -4.87
C TRP A 59 -6.40 -6.12 -4.27
N ASN A 60 -5.79 -7.28 -4.07
CA ASN A 60 -4.44 -7.39 -3.55
C ASN A 60 -3.43 -6.74 -4.50
N ILE A 61 -2.80 -5.65 -4.06
CA ILE A 61 -1.83 -4.88 -4.84
C ILE A 61 -0.52 -5.65 -5.09
N THR A 62 -0.21 -6.68 -4.29
CA THR A 62 1.02 -7.45 -4.46
C THR A 62 1.07 -8.18 -5.80
N GLU A 63 -0.09 -8.51 -6.37
CA GLU A 63 -0.23 -9.22 -7.66
C GLU A 63 0.35 -8.45 -8.86
N CYS A 64 0.53 -7.13 -8.75
CA CYS A 64 1.13 -6.30 -9.79
C CYS A 64 2.38 -5.53 -9.31
N SER A 65 2.92 -5.89 -8.14
CA SER A 65 4.04 -5.19 -7.52
C SER A 65 5.36 -5.31 -8.31
N ASP A 66 5.45 -6.25 -9.25
CA ASP A 66 6.62 -6.41 -10.12
C ASP A 66 6.79 -5.29 -11.16
N ASP A 67 5.68 -4.64 -11.53
CA ASP A 67 5.65 -3.58 -12.56
C ASP A 67 5.85 -2.17 -11.97
N PHE A 68 6.01 -2.09 -10.66
CA PHE A 68 5.91 -0.86 -9.90
C PHE A 68 7.25 -0.15 -9.74
N SER A 69 7.28 1.13 -10.12
CA SER A 69 8.45 1.98 -9.88
C SER A 69 8.50 2.50 -8.43
N PRO A 70 9.69 2.71 -7.85
CA PRO A 70 9.84 3.35 -6.53
C PRO A 70 9.08 4.67 -6.38
N LYS A 71 8.96 5.45 -7.47
CA LYS A 71 8.33 6.76 -7.43
C LYS A 71 6.83 6.70 -7.14
N LEU A 72 6.17 5.60 -7.48
CA LEU A 72 4.73 5.47 -7.28
C LEU A 72 4.37 5.49 -5.79
N VAL A 73 5.26 5.00 -4.91
CA VAL A 73 5.06 4.89 -3.45
C VAL A 73 4.71 6.24 -2.84
N GLU A 74 5.31 7.32 -3.36
CA GLU A 74 5.04 8.68 -2.90
C GLU A 74 3.59 9.14 -3.19
N THR A 75 2.95 8.54 -4.19
CA THR A 75 1.61 8.90 -4.66
C THR A 75 0.52 7.94 -4.19
N MET A 76 0.91 6.77 -3.67
CA MET A 76 0.01 5.74 -3.13
C MET A 76 -0.85 6.30 -2.00
N LYS A 77 -2.16 6.35 -2.24
CA LYS A 77 -3.11 6.87 -1.26
C LYS A 77 -4.46 6.17 -1.27
N TYR A 78 -5.10 6.12 -0.11
CA TYR A 78 -6.54 5.94 -0.04
C TYR A 78 -7.25 7.28 -0.12
N GLN A 79 -8.35 7.33 -0.86
CA GLN A 79 -9.19 8.51 -0.97
C GLN A 79 -10.53 8.27 -0.27
N PHE A 80 -10.75 8.98 0.84
CA PHE A 80 -11.96 8.96 1.65
C PHE A 80 -12.72 10.28 1.45
N GLY A 81 -13.42 10.39 0.32
CA GLY A 81 -14.03 11.66 -0.10
C GLY A 81 -12.94 12.72 -0.36
N SER A 82 -12.95 13.80 0.42
CA SER A 82 -11.94 14.87 0.35
C SER A 82 -10.65 14.55 1.11
N ASN A 83 -10.65 13.55 1.99
CA ASN A 83 -9.48 13.19 2.79
C ASN A 83 -8.61 12.17 2.05
N HIS A 84 -7.29 12.38 2.03
CA HIS A 84 -6.32 11.46 1.44
C HIS A 84 -5.38 10.92 2.52
N LEU A 85 -5.24 9.59 2.60
CA LEU A 85 -4.22 8.93 3.41
C LEU A 85 -3.13 8.40 2.48
N PHE A 86 -1.97 9.04 2.46
CA PHE A 86 -0.82 8.62 1.66
C PHE A 86 -0.13 7.39 2.28
N ILE A 87 -0.75 6.23 2.09
CA ILE A 87 -0.36 4.97 2.73
C ILE A 87 1.07 4.54 2.37
N GLY A 88 1.51 4.76 1.12
CA GLY A 88 2.89 4.40 0.71
C GLY A 88 3.93 5.19 1.50
N LYS A 89 3.81 6.52 1.52
CA LYS A 89 4.67 7.39 2.33
C LYS A 89 4.60 7.05 3.82
N GLY A 90 3.40 6.85 4.36
CA GLY A 90 3.25 6.51 5.78
C GLY A 90 3.97 5.21 6.14
N LEU A 91 3.93 4.19 5.29
CA LEU A 91 4.67 2.94 5.49
C LEU A 91 6.17 3.12 5.33
N THR A 92 6.64 3.94 4.38
CA THR A 92 8.06 4.30 4.26
C THR A 92 8.57 4.96 5.54
N ASP A 93 7.83 5.93 6.08
CA ASP A 93 8.21 6.65 7.31
C ASP A 93 8.24 5.69 8.52
N VAL A 94 7.31 4.71 8.60
CA VAL A 94 7.31 3.66 9.64
C VAL A 94 8.51 2.74 9.51
N LEU A 95 8.83 2.28 8.30
CA LEU A 95 9.98 1.39 8.07
C LEU A 95 11.29 2.11 8.41
N GLU A 96 11.45 3.36 7.98
CA GLU A 96 12.61 4.18 8.35
C GLU A 96 12.73 4.39 9.87
N PHE A 97 11.62 4.57 10.58
CA PHE A 97 11.64 4.61 12.04
C PHE A 97 12.16 3.30 12.64
N LEU A 98 11.75 2.15 12.10
CA LEU A 98 12.21 0.84 12.58
C LEU A 98 13.68 0.59 12.25
N GLU A 99 14.17 1.00 11.07
CA GLU A 99 15.60 0.97 10.72
C GLU A 99 16.42 1.72 11.76
N ASN A 100 16.05 2.97 12.03
CA ASN A 100 16.74 3.82 12.99
C ASN A 100 16.65 3.30 14.43
N ARG A 101 15.50 2.73 14.82
CA ARG A 101 15.27 2.26 16.18
C ARG A 101 16.04 0.98 16.50
N TYR A 102 16.16 0.08 15.55
CA TYR A 102 16.72 -1.26 15.77
C TYR A 102 18.07 -1.48 15.09
N GLY A 103 18.58 -0.51 14.33
CA GLY A 103 19.83 -0.64 13.59
C GLY A 103 19.75 -1.70 12.48
N ILE A 104 18.57 -1.86 11.88
CA ILE A 104 18.33 -2.79 10.77
C ILE A 104 18.27 -2.03 9.45
N ASN A 105 18.51 -2.73 8.33
CA ASN A 105 18.36 -2.19 6.99
C ASN A 105 17.40 -3.08 6.20
N PHE A 106 16.22 -2.58 5.84
CA PHE A 106 15.23 -3.40 5.13
C PHE A 106 15.65 -3.73 3.70
N GLU A 107 16.45 -2.89 3.05
CA GLU A 107 16.99 -3.19 1.73
C GLU A 107 17.87 -4.45 1.77
N GLU A 108 18.84 -4.50 2.69
CA GLU A 108 19.72 -5.65 2.87
C GLU A 108 18.94 -6.92 3.26
N LEU A 109 17.94 -6.78 4.15
CA LEU A 109 17.10 -7.89 4.58
C LEU A 109 16.25 -8.47 3.44
N GLU A 110 15.72 -7.64 2.54
CA GLU A 110 14.92 -8.09 1.41
C GLU A 110 15.79 -8.63 0.26
N GLU A 111 17.02 -8.15 0.09
CA GLU A 111 18.00 -8.75 -0.84
C GLU A 111 18.41 -10.16 -0.39
N GLY A 112 18.70 -10.34 0.90
CA GLY A 112 19.12 -11.64 1.46
C GLY A 112 18.04 -12.74 1.39
N LYS A 113 16.76 -12.40 1.19
CA LYS A 113 15.68 -13.37 0.98
C LYS A 113 15.62 -13.95 -0.44
N ASN A 114 16.26 -13.30 -1.41
CA ASN A 114 16.23 -13.69 -2.82
C ASN A 114 17.46 -14.53 -3.24
N GLN A 115 18.33 -14.90 -2.28
CA GLN A 115 19.42 -15.87 -2.43
C GLN A 115 19.02 -17.25 -1.92
#